data_AF-A0A661BWW4-F1
#
_entry.id   AF-A0A661BWW4-F1
#
_cell.length_a   1.000
_cell.length_b   1.000
_cell.length_c   1.000
_cell.angle_alpha   90.00
_cell.angle_beta   90.00
_cell.angle_gamma   90.00
#
_symmetry.space_group_name_H-M   'P 1'
#
loop_
_entity.id
_entity.type
_entity.pdbx_description
1 polymer ?
#
loop_
_entity_poly.entity_id
_entity_poly.type
_entity_poly.pdbx_seq_one_letter_code
_entity_poly.pdbx_strand_id
1 'polypeptide(L)'
;MFAQATREKDRFELGVGVTYVQDLWDYEPEQLAVVAVALRAKLKKSGEDDFLRTKTPKDKSTKRKLEVVKYIIDTKLDERDARVDLEAKKQEKQVLLKALAKKQEETVDALSETELLAKLDKLG
;
A
#
# COMPACT_ATOMS: atom_id res chain seq x y z
N MET A 1 -17.76 -0.12 8.85
CA MET A 1 -17.21 1.26 8.90
C MET A 1 -17.50 2.04 7.60
N PHE A 2 -16.87 1.72 6.46
CA PHE A 2 -17.06 2.47 5.19
C PHE A 2 -18.52 2.56 4.74
N ALA A 3 -19.23 1.44 4.69
CA ALA A 3 -20.66 1.42 4.32
C ALA A 3 -21.53 2.31 5.22
N GLN A 4 -21.14 2.47 6.49
CA GLN A 4 -21.85 3.37 7.40
C GLN A 4 -21.43 4.83 7.19
N ALA A 5 -20.15 5.09 6.97
CA ALA A 5 -19.64 6.43 6.68
C ALA A 5 -20.25 7.00 5.39
N THR A 6 -20.45 6.17 4.37
CA THR A 6 -21.12 6.57 3.13
C THR A 6 -22.62 6.78 3.30
N ARG A 7 -23.31 5.88 4.02
CA ARG A 7 -24.75 6.03 4.32
C ARG A 7 -25.05 7.27 5.15
N GLU A 8 -24.22 7.56 6.15
CA GLU A 8 -24.34 8.74 7.02
C GLU A 8 -23.78 10.02 6.38
N LYS A 9 -23.22 9.93 5.16
CA LYS A 9 -22.62 11.05 4.42
C LYS A 9 -21.59 11.80 5.27
N ASP A 10 -20.68 11.05 5.88
CA ASP A 10 -19.64 11.61 6.72
C ASP A 10 -18.80 12.65 5.98
N ARG A 11 -18.84 13.88 6.49
CA ARG A 11 -18.07 15.02 6.00
C ARG A 11 -16.83 15.25 6.86
N PHE A 12 -15.69 15.42 6.22
CA PHE A 12 -14.43 15.76 6.86
C PHE A 12 -14.22 17.27 6.70
N GLU A 13 -14.56 18.03 7.73
CA GLU A 13 -14.31 19.47 7.78
C GLU A 13 -12.85 19.70 8.15
N LEU A 14 -12.04 19.83 7.10
CA LEU A 14 -10.64 20.24 7.18
C LEU A 14 -10.60 21.74 6.92
N GLY A 15 -9.62 22.45 7.47
CA GLY A 15 -9.56 23.92 7.33
C GLY A 15 -9.54 24.45 5.89
N VAL A 16 -9.38 23.56 4.90
CA VAL A 16 -9.34 23.85 3.46
C VAL A 16 -10.67 23.55 2.74
N GLY A 17 -11.67 22.98 3.42
CA GLY A 17 -12.97 22.64 2.84
C GLY A 17 -13.63 21.40 3.42
N VAL A 18 -14.72 20.99 2.78
CA VAL A 18 -15.42 19.72 3.09
C VAL A 18 -14.89 18.63 2.17
N THR A 19 -14.30 17.61 2.77
CA THR A 19 -13.80 16.42 2.07
C THR A 19 -14.72 15.23 2.35
N TYR A 20 -14.89 14.33 1.38
CA TYR A 20 -15.64 13.08 1.53
C TYR A 20 -14.70 11.87 1.57
N VAL A 21 -15.27 10.69 1.87
CA VAL A 21 -14.49 9.44 1.95
C VAL A 21 -13.79 9.12 0.63
N GLN A 22 -14.40 9.42 -0.52
CA GLN A 22 -13.81 9.17 -1.84
C GLN A 22 -12.55 10.02 -2.04
N ASP A 23 -12.66 11.32 -1.78
CA ASP A 23 -11.57 12.28 -1.96
C ASP A 23 -10.34 11.97 -1.08
N LEU A 24 -10.53 11.30 0.07
CA LEU A 24 -9.43 10.88 0.93
C LEU A 24 -8.49 9.87 0.24
N TRP A 25 -8.95 9.12 -0.76
CA TRP A 25 -8.09 8.21 -1.52
C TRP A 25 -7.11 8.97 -2.42
N ASP A 26 -7.40 10.21 -2.78
CA ASP A 26 -6.52 11.06 -3.59
C ASP A 26 -5.48 11.80 -2.73
N TYR A 27 -5.57 11.70 -1.40
CA TYR A 27 -4.65 12.38 -0.49
C TYR A 27 -3.36 11.59 -0.31
N GLU A 28 -2.26 12.30 -0.10
CA GLU A 28 -0.99 11.74 0.31
C GLU A 28 -1.03 11.29 1.78
N PRO A 29 -0.23 10.29 2.19
CA PRO A 29 -0.19 9.80 3.57
C PRO A 29 0.02 10.90 4.62
N GLU A 30 0.84 11.91 4.32
CA GLU A 30 1.11 13.05 5.19
C GLU A 30 -0.14 13.92 5.39
N GLN A 31 -0.92 14.12 4.32
CA GLN A 31 -2.18 14.85 4.39
C GLN A 31 -3.20 14.07 5.22
N LEU A 32 -3.30 12.75 5.02
CA LEU A 32 -4.16 11.87 5.80
C LEU A 32 -3.76 11.84 7.30
N ALA A 33 -2.47 11.90 7.61
CA ALA A 33 -1.99 11.98 8.98
C ALA A 33 -2.47 13.27 9.68
N VAL A 34 -2.46 14.41 8.98
CA VAL A 34 -3.01 15.67 9.50
C VAL A 34 -4.51 15.53 9.80
N VAL A 35 -5.28 14.89 8.93
CA VAL A 35 -6.72 14.59 9.16
C VAL A 35 -6.91 13.74 10.41
N ALA A 36 -6.13 12.65 10.54
CA ALA A 36 -6.20 11.74 11.67
C ALA A 36 -5.90 12.44 13.01
N VAL A 37 -4.87 13.29 13.04
CA VAL A 37 -4.50 14.09 14.22
C VAL A 37 -5.64 15.03 14.61
N ALA A 38 -6.25 15.72 13.63
CA ALA A 38 -7.36 16.62 13.88
C ALA A 38 -8.59 15.89 14.45
N LEU A 39 -8.93 14.72 13.91
CA LEU A 39 -10.05 13.88 14.40
C LEU A 39 -9.77 13.35 15.81
N ARG A 40 -8.55 12.91 16.09
CA ARG A 40 -8.13 12.45 17.42
C ARG A 40 -8.19 13.58 18.45
N ALA A 41 -7.78 14.78 18.08
CA ALA A 41 -7.92 15.96 18.93
C ALA A 41 -9.39 16.30 19.24
N LYS A 42 -10.29 16.15 18.25
CA LYS A 42 -11.75 16.32 18.46
C LYS A 42 -12.32 15.29 19.43
N LEU A 43 -11.93 14.02 19.33
CA LEU A 43 -12.33 12.97 20.27
C LEU A 43 -11.80 13.19 21.69
N LYS A 44 -10.53 13.59 21.81
CA LYS A 44 -9.96 13.91 23.12
C LYS A 44 -10.67 15.08 23.78
N LYS A 45 -10.95 16.15 23.01
CA LYS A 45 -11.75 17.29 23.48
C LYS A 45 -13.18 16.92 23.82
N SER A 46 -13.73 15.89 23.18
CA SER A 46 -15.05 15.40 23.54
C SER A 46 -15.02 14.54 24.79
N GLY A 47 -13.88 14.28 25.44
CA GLY A 47 -13.84 13.46 26.65
C GLY A 47 -14.07 11.98 26.36
N GLU A 48 -13.57 11.48 25.22
CA GLU A 48 -13.61 10.05 24.90
C GLU A 48 -13.02 9.16 26.01
N ASP A 49 -12.03 9.68 26.74
CA ASP A 49 -11.31 8.99 27.81
C ASP A 49 -12.08 9.00 29.16
N ASP A 50 -13.22 9.70 29.24
CA ASP A 50 -14.07 9.70 30.43
C ASP A 50 -14.96 8.46 30.45
N PHE A 51 -14.57 7.47 31.27
CA PHE A 51 -15.28 6.20 31.44
C PHE A 51 -16.67 6.35 32.06
N LEU A 52 -16.94 7.46 32.75
CA LEU A 52 -18.23 7.72 33.38
C LEU A 52 -19.20 8.42 32.42
N ARG A 53 -18.70 8.87 31.26
CA ARG A 53 -19.50 9.60 30.27
C ARG A 53 -20.13 8.69 29.23
N THR A 54 -21.38 8.98 28.89
CA THR A 54 -22.04 8.35 27.74
C THR A 54 -21.54 8.94 26.42
N LYS A 55 -21.17 8.07 25.47
CA LYS A 55 -20.73 8.47 24.12
C LYS A 55 -21.90 8.98 23.29
N THR A 56 -21.77 10.19 22.78
CA THR A 56 -22.75 10.85 21.93
C THR A 56 -22.70 10.30 20.50
N PRO A 57 -23.77 10.48 19.68
CA PRO A 57 -23.72 10.16 18.26
C PRO A 57 -22.57 10.85 17.51
N LYS A 58 -22.20 12.08 17.93
CA LYS A 58 -21.08 12.84 17.36
C LYS A 58 -19.73 12.19 17.65
N ASP A 59 -19.55 11.61 18.84
CA ASP A 59 -18.32 10.86 19.16
C ASP A 59 -18.23 9.61 18.29
N LYS A 60 -19.35 8.88 18.14
CA LYS A 60 -19.41 7.67 17.29
C LYS A 60 -19.07 8.00 15.84
N SER A 61 -19.63 9.08 15.29
CA SER A 61 -19.28 9.58 13.96
C SER A 61 -17.80 9.97 13.86
N THR A 62 -17.27 10.71 14.83
CA THR A 62 -15.86 11.14 14.81
C THR A 62 -14.89 9.96 14.92
N LYS A 63 -15.21 8.96 15.74
CA LYS A 63 -14.45 7.72 15.85
C LYS A 63 -14.47 6.93 14.56
N ARG A 64 -15.65 6.75 13.95
CA ARG A 64 -15.77 6.08 12.65
C ARG A 64 -14.97 6.80 11.56
N LYS A 65 -15.02 8.13 11.52
CA LYS A 65 -14.19 8.94 10.61
C LYS A 65 -12.69 8.71 10.82
N LEU A 66 -12.25 8.60 12.08
CA LEU A 66 -10.85 8.31 12.39
C LEU A 66 -10.45 6.90 11.92
N GLU A 67 -11.32 5.90 12.13
CA GLU A 67 -11.09 4.54 11.64
C GLU A 67 -10.99 4.51 10.09
N VAL A 68 -11.82 5.30 9.39
CA VAL A 68 -11.78 5.43 7.92
C VAL A 68 -10.41 5.91 7.47
N VAL A 69 -9.93 7.01 8.07
CA VAL A 69 -8.65 7.61 7.68
C VAL A 69 -7.49 6.66 7.96
N LYS A 70 -7.51 5.97 9.11
CA LYS A 70 -6.47 4.97 9.45
C LYS A 70 -6.41 3.85 8.42
N TYR A 71 -7.57 3.28 8.06
CA TYR A 71 -7.61 2.23 7.05
C TYR A 71 -7.01 2.66 5.72
N ILE A 72 -7.32 3.88 5.27
CA ILE A 72 -6.80 4.42 4.00
C ILE A 72 -5.27 4.60 4.08
N ILE A 73 -4.76 5.10 5.21
CA ILE A 73 -3.31 5.21 5.45
C ILE A 73 -2.65 3.84 5.36
N ASP A 74 -3.16 2.87 6.11
CA ASP A 74 -2.60 1.51 6.17
C ASP A 74 -2.61 0.87 4.77
N THR A 75 -3.73 0.98 4.05
CA THR A 75 -3.86 0.47 2.67
C THR A 75 -2.82 1.10 1.73
N LYS A 76 -2.65 2.42 1.78
CA LYS A 76 -1.67 3.12 0.91
C LYS A 76 -0.22 2.73 1.24
N LEU A 77 0.09 2.52 2.52
CA LEU A 77 1.42 2.05 2.94
C LEU A 77 1.66 0.62 2.44
N ASP A 78 0.69 -0.28 2.60
CA ASP A 78 0.77 -1.65 2.11
C ASP A 78 0.93 -1.69 0.58
N GLU A 79 0.18 -0.87 -0.16
CA GLU A 79 0.29 -0.76 -1.63
C GLU A 79 1.66 -0.22 -2.08
N ARG A 80 2.20 0.77 -1.35
CA ARG A 80 3.54 1.31 -1.61
C ARG A 80 4.59 0.22 -1.40
N ASP A 81 4.52 -0.50 -0.30
CA ASP A 81 5.50 -1.52 0.07
C ASP A 81 5.43 -2.71 -0.88
N ALA A 82 4.22 -3.14 -1.27
CA ALA A 82 4.02 -4.16 -2.29
C ALA A 82 4.60 -3.76 -3.66
N ARG A 83 4.52 -2.48 -4.05
CA ARG A 83 5.12 -1.98 -5.29
C ARG A 83 6.65 -2.00 -5.23
N VAL A 84 7.23 -1.63 -4.10
CA VAL A 84 8.69 -1.69 -3.88
C VAL A 84 9.18 -3.13 -3.95
N ASP A 85 8.48 -4.06 -3.29
CA ASP A 85 8.81 -5.49 -3.31
C ASP A 85 8.72 -6.09 -4.72
N LEU A 86 7.72 -5.70 -5.50
CA LEU A 86 7.56 -6.15 -6.87
C LEU A 86 8.74 -5.70 -7.74
N GLU A 87 9.18 -4.45 -7.60
CA GLU A 87 10.30 -3.92 -8.36
C GLU A 87 11.63 -4.57 -7.91
N ALA A 88 11.82 -4.80 -6.61
CA ALA A 88 12.99 -5.52 -6.09
C ALA A 88 13.07 -6.95 -6.66
N LYS A 89 11.95 -7.70 -6.64
CA LYS A 89 11.88 -9.05 -7.24
C LYS A 89 12.14 -9.05 -8.73
N LYS A 90 11.67 -8.02 -9.45
CA LYS A 90 11.91 -7.87 -10.89
C LYS A 90 13.39 -7.62 -11.17
N GLN A 91 14.05 -6.77 -10.39
CA GLN A 91 15.49 -6.52 -10.50
C GLN A 91 16.31 -7.79 -10.21
N GLU A 92 15.98 -8.50 -9.11
CA GLU A 92 16.62 -9.76 -8.76
C GLU A 92 16.47 -10.81 -9.87
N LYS A 93 15.25 -10.97 -10.41
CA LYS A 93 14.99 -11.86 -11.54
C LYS A 93 15.86 -11.52 -12.75
N GLN A 94 16.02 -10.24 -13.08
CA GLN A 94 16.87 -9.83 -14.21
C GLN A 94 18.35 -10.18 -13.99
N VAL A 95 18.85 -10.00 -12.76
CA VAL A 95 20.23 -10.38 -12.41
C VAL A 95 20.43 -11.89 -12.55
N LEU A 96 19.49 -12.69 -12.03
CA LEU A 96 19.55 -14.15 -12.11
C LEU A 96 19.50 -14.65 -13.56
N LEU A 97 18.65 -14.07 -14.40
CA LEU A 97 18.59 -14.42 -15.83
C LEU A 97 19.90 -14.12 -16.56
N LYS A 98 20.54 -12.97 -16.29
CA LYS A 98 21.84 -12.63 -16.86
C LYS A 98 22.93 -13.60 -16.41
N ALA A 99 22.96 -13.96 -15.13
CA ALA A 99 23.92 -14.91 -14.60
C ALA A 99 23.71 -16.32 -15.19
N LEU A 100 22.45 -16.74 -15.39
CA LEU A 100 22.12 -18.01 -16.02
C LEU A 100 22.57 -18.04 -17.49
N ALA A 101 22.27 -16.99 -18.25
CA ALA A 101 22.70 -16.87 -19.64
C ALA A 101 24.23 -16.94 -19.76
N LYS A 102 24.96 -16.20 -18.91
CA LYS A 102 26.43 -16.24 -18.89
C LYS A 102 26.97 -17.64 -18.58
N LYS A 103 26.39 -18.35 -17.61
CA LYS A 103 26.80 -19.74 -17.31
C LYS A 103 26.52 -20.70 -18.47
N GLN A 104 25.40 -20.50 -19.17
CA GLN A 104 25.07 -21.31 -20.35
C GLN A 104 26.07 -21.04 -21.48
N GLU A 105 26.43 -19.78 -21.72
CA GLU A 105 27.50 -19.40 -22.67
C GLU A 105 28.84 -20.05 -22.28
N GLU A 106 29.29 -19.89 -21.04
CA GLU A 106 30.54 -20.53 -20.56
C GLU A 106 30.52 -22.05 -20.70
N THR A 107 29.36 -22.69 -20.49
CA THR A 107 29.20 -24.15 -20.68
C THR A 107 29.26 -24.53 -22.16
N VAL A 108 28.74 -23.69 -23.05
CA VAL A 108 28.81 -23.90 -24.50
C VAL A 108 30.25 -23.69 -24.99
N ASP A 109 30.92 -22.64 -24.52
CA ASP A 109 32.31 -22.31 -24.85
C ASP A 109 33.30 -23.38 -24.35
N ALA A 110 32.96 -24.12 -23.28
CA ALA A 110 33.77 -25.20 -22.74
C ALA A 110 33.65 -26.54 -23.49
N LEU A 111 32.68 -26.69 -24.41
CA LEU A 111 32.50 -27.93 -25.20
C LEU A 111 33.50 -27.97 -26.36
N SER A 112 33.96 -29.17 -26.72
CA SER A 112 34.81 -29.32 -27.91
C SER A 112 33.99 -29.22 -29.21
N GLU A 113 34.66 -28.91 -30.32
CA GLU A 113 34.05 -28.77 -31.66
C GLU A 113 33.23 -30.02 -32.06
N THR A 114 33.72 -31.21 -31.72
CA THR A 114 33.01 -32.49 -31.93
C THR A 114 31.74 -32.63 -31.08
N GLU A 115 31.74 -32.13 -29.85
CA GLU A 115 30.57 -32.18 -28.95
C GLU A 115 29.51 -31.16 -29.34
N LEU A 116 29.93 -30.00 -29.84
CA LEU A 116 29.04 -28.97 -30.39
C LEU A 116 28.31 -29.49 -31.63
N LEU A 117 29.03 -30.11 -32.57
CA LEU A 117 28.46 -30.73 -33.77
C LEU A 117 27.46 -31.85 -33.40
N ALA A 118 27.80 -32.72 -32.43
CA ALA A 118 26.90 -33.79 -31.98
C ALA A 118 25.61 -33.28 -31.30
N LYS A 119 25.66 -32.10 -30.66
CA LYS A 119 24.46 -31.44 -30.10
C LYS A 119 23.61 -30.77 -31.18
N LEU A 120 24.23 -30.16 -32.20
CA LEU A 120 23.55 -29.57 -33.35
C LEU A 120 22.81 -30.64 -34.17
N ASP A 121 23.43 -31.80 -34.40
CA ASP A 121 22.86 -32.90 -35.19
C ASP A 121 21.64 -33.53 -34.50
N LYS A 122 21.55 -33.49 -33.17
CA LYS A 122 20.37 -33.94 -32.40
C LYS A 122 19.18 -32.99 -32.42
N LEU A 123 19.37 -31.76 -32.91
CA LEU A 123 18.34 -30.73 -33.01
C LEU A 123 17.72 -30.66 -34.43
N GLY A 124 18.29 -31.39 -35.40
CA GLY A 124 17.77 -31.59 -36.75
C GLY A 124 17.16 -32.97 -36.94
#